data_AF-A0AAP0AW82-F1
#
_entry.id   AF-A0AAP0AW82-F1
#
_cell.length_a   1.000
_cell.length_b   1.000
_cell.length_c   1.000
_cell.angle_alpha   90.00
_cell.angle_beta   90.00
_cell.angle_gamma   90.00
#
_symmetry.space_group_name_H-M   'P 1'
#
loop_
_entity.id
_entity.type
_entity.pdbx_description
1 polymer ?
#
loop_
_entity_poly.entity_id
_entity_poly.type
_entity_poly.pdbx_seq_one_letter_code
_entity_poly.pdbx_strand_id
1 'polypeptide(L)'
;MQEEFNGLKALILKDNPSAYYVWCFAHQLQLALVAVAKNHEDIAMMFFVTNNVVNVVGASSKRRDILRSKHAAKVVEALNVEELASGQGLNQETNLKRPGDIRWG
;
A
#
# COMPACT_ATOMS: atom_id res chain seq x y z
N MET A 1 11.24 -12.83 15.20
CA MET A 1 11.75 -11.44 15.16
C MET A 1 12.86 -11.18 16.18
N GLN A 2 12.80 -11.73 17.40
CA GLN A 2 13.79 -11.43 18.45
C GLN A 2 15.20 -12.02 18.16
N GLU A 3 15.27 -13.14 17.43
CA GLU A 3 16.54 -13.79 17.07
C GLU A 3 17.31 -13.07 15.95
N GLU A 4 16.61 -12.51 14.95
CA GLU A 4 17.24 -11.78 13.83
C GLU A 4 17.87 -10.46 14.26
N PHE A 5 17.28 -9.79 15.27
CA PHE A 5 17.77 -8.52 15.80
C PHE A 5 19.09 -8.69 16.58
N ASN A 6 19.33 -9.87 17.16
CA ASN A 6 20.57 -10.15 17.89
C ASN A 6 21.77 -10.21 16.95
N GLY A 7 21.58 -10.72 15.72
CA GLY A 7 22.61 -10.73 14.69
C GLY A 7 22.99 -9.32 14.23
N LEU A 8 22.00 -8.48 13.92
CA LEU A 8 22.24 -7.10 13.50
C LEU A 8 22.90 -6.27 14.62
N LYS A 9 22.43 -6.43 15.87
CA LYS A 9 23.02 -5.75 17.03
C LYS A 9 24.48 -6.15 17.24
N ALA A 10 24.83 -7.42 17.07
CA ALA A 10 26.20 -7.90 17.18
C ALA A 10 27.12 -7.31 16.10
N LEU A 11 26.64 -7.19 14.86
CA LEU A 11 27.38 -6.55 13.76
C LEU A 11 27.62 -5.05 14.05
N ILE A 12 26.60 -4.33 14.51
CA ILE A 12 26.72 -2.90 14.85
C ILE A 12 27.73 -2.68 15.99
N LEU A 13 27.71 -3.53 17.03
CA LEU A 13 28.64 -3.44 18.16
C LEU A 13 30.06 -3.84 17.80
N LYS A 14 30.25 -4.74 16.81
CA LYS A 14 31.57 -5.10 16.28
C LYS A 14 32.24 -3.91 15.59
N ASP A 15 31.47 -3.15 14.81
CA ASP A 15 31.97 -2.00 14.06
C ASP A 15 32.08 -0.74 14.95
N ASN A 16 31.19 -0.59 15.93
CA ASN A 16 31.24 0.50 16.90
C ASN A 16 30.89 -0.01 18.32
N PRO A 17 31.90 -0.29 19.17
CA PRO A 17 31.69 -0.77 20.53
C PRO A 17 30.91 0.19 21.43
N SER A 18 30.84 1.48 21.07
CA SER A 18 30.10 2.51 21.81
C SER A 18 28.67 2.70 21.31
N ALA A 19 28.24 1.98 20.26
CA ALA A 19 26.87 2.05 19.78
C ALA A 19 25.88 1.51 20.81
N TYR A 20 24.82 2.24 21.09
CA TYR A 20 23.74 1.80 21.97
C TYR A 20 22.38 2.04 21.31
N TYR A 21 21.46 1.10 21.53
CA TYR A 21 20.12 1.19 20.98
C TYR A 21 19.23 2.01 21.90
N VAL A 22 18.69 3.12 21.39
CA VAL A 22 17.68 3.92 22.09
C VAL A 22 16.31 3.41 21.70
N TRP A 23 15.50 3.06 22.70
CA TRP A 23 14.11 2.71 22.47
C TRP A 23 13.34 3.93 21.95
N CYS A 24 12.80 3.78 20.75
CA CYS A 24 12.00 4.82 20.13
C CYS A 24 10.71 5.01 20.93
N PHE A 25 10.63 6.12 21.66
CA PHE A 25 9.45 6.47 22.46
C PHE A 25 8.17 6.51 21.61
N ALA A 26 8.26 6.94 20.34
CA ALA A 26 7.13 6.93 19.42
C ALA A 26 6.58 5.51 19.18
N HIS A 27 7.47 4.50 19.09
CA HIS A 27 7.04 3.11 18.93
C HIS A 27 6.36 2.58 20.20
N GLN A 28 6.92 2.87 21.38
CA GLN A 28 6.30 2.49 22.65
C GLN A 28 4.93 3.15 22.85
N LEU A 29 4.84 4.46 22.55
CA LEU A 29 3.60 5.21 22.60
C LEU A 29 2.56 4.61 21.64
N GLN A 30 2.97 4.28 20.42
CA GLN A 30 2.10 3.62 19.45
C GLN A 30 1.57 2.28 19.96
N LEU A 31 2.43 1.42 20.53
CA LEU A 31 2.01 0.14 21.10
C LEU A 31 1.01 0.33 22.25
N ALA A 32 1.27 1.28 23.14
CA ALA A 32 0.38 1.60 24.25
C ALA A 32 -0.99 2.11 23.76
N LEU A 33 -1.00 3.03 22.79
CA LEU A 33 -2.23 3.55 22.19
C LEU A 33 -3.04 2.45 21.52
N VAL A 34 -2.41 1.56 20.76
CA VAL A 34 -3.08 0.41 20.11
C VAL A 34 -3.65 -0.53 21.15
N ALA A 35 -2.93 -0.81 22.24
CA ALA A 35 -3.42 -1.67 23.32
C ALA A 35 -4.66 -1.07 24.00
N VAL A 36 -4.64 0.22 24.31
CA VAL A 36 -5.79 0.92 24.91
C VAL A 36 -6.97 0.96 23.94
N ALA A 37 -6.75 1.32 22.68
CA ALA A 37 -7.79 1.39 21.65
C ALA A 37 -8.49 0.04 21.43
N LYS A 38 -7.75 -1.07 21.49
CA LYS A 38 -8.31 -2.43 21.37
C LYS A 38 -9.23 -2.83 22.52
N ASN A 39 -9.01 -2.26 23.70
CA ASN A 39 -9.83 -2.55 24.88
C ASN A 39 -11.15 -1.77 24.89
N HIS A 40 -11.36 -0.87 23.93
CA HIS A 40 -12.61 -0.12 23.79
C HIS A 40 -13.40 -0.66 22.58
N GLU A 41 -14.59 -1.21 22.85
CA GLU A 41 -15.38 -1.95 21.85
C GLU A 41 -15.71 -1.11 20.61
N ASP A 42 -16.19 0.12 20.79
CA ASP A 42 -16.52 1.03 19.68
C ASP A 42 -15.31 1.34 18.78
N ILE A 43 -14.14 1.56 19.39
CA ILE A 43 -12.91 1.88 18.66
C ILE A 43 -12.44 0.65 17.90
N ALA A 44 -12.47 -0.53 18.54
CA ALA A 44 -12.14 -1.78 17.89
C ALA A 44 -13.06 -2.07 16.69
N MET A 45 -14.36 -1.85 16.83
CA MET A 45 -15.35 -2.01 15.76
C MET A 45 -15.11 -1.03 14.61
N MET A 46 -14.80 0.24 14.91
CA MET A 46 -14.44 1.24 13.90
C MET A 46 -13.24 0.79 13.06
N PHE A 47 -12.16 0.31 13.69
CA PHE A 47 -11.00 -0.20 12.97
C PHE A 47 -11.30 -1.47 12.18
N PHE A 48 -12.15 -2.36 12.70
CA PHE A 48 -12.57 -3.56 11.99
C PHE A 48 -13.29 -3.22 10.68
N VAL A 49 -14.30 -2.34 10.73
CA VAL A 49 -15.04 -1.89 9.54
C VAL A 49 -14.10 -1.20 8.55
N THR A 50 -13.25 -0.30 9.03
CA THR A 50 -12.28 0.44 8.20
C THR A 50 -11.34 -0.53 7.47
N ASN A 51 -10.80 -1.51 8.18
CA ASN A 51 -9.91 -2.52 7.61
C ASN A 51 -10.61 -3.34 6.52
N ASN A 52 -11.87 -3.74 6.75
CA ASN A 52 -12.65 -4.47 5.74
C ASN A 52 -12.86 -3.65 4.47
N VAL A 53 -13.21 -2.37 4.60
CA VAL A 53 -13.38 -1.47 3.44
C VAL A 53 -12.06 -1.35 2.67
N VAL A 54 -10.95 -1.08 3.35
CA VAL A 54 -9.63 -0.97 2.73
C VAL A 54 -9.24 -2.26 2.00
N ASN A 55 -9.48 -3.43 2.61
CA ASN A 55 -9.17 -4.71 2.00
C ASN A 55 -10.02 -4.99 0.75
N VAL A 56 -11.32 -4.70 0.80
CA VAL A 56 -12.22 -4.88 -0.34
C VAL A 56 -11.84 -3.94 -1.49
N VAL A 57 -11.62 -2.66 -1.19
CA VAL A 57 -11.23 -1.65 -2.19
C VAL A 57 -9.85 -1.98 -2.78
N GLY A 58 -8.89 -2.36 -1.94
CA GLY A 58 -7.54 -2.76 -2.36
C GLY A 58 -7.55 -3.99 -3.26
N ALA A 59 -8.28 -5.05 -2.86
CA ALA A 59 -8.42 -6.26 -3.66
C ALA A 59 -9.15 -5.99 -4.99
N SER A 60 -10.20 -5.16 -4.97
CA SER A 60 -10.93 -4.76 -6.17
C SER A 60 -10.03 -3.99 -7.14
N SER A 61 -9.27 -3.01 -6.64
CA SER A 61 -8.34 -2.21 -7.44
C SER A 61 -7.26 -3.09 -8.07
N LYS A 62 -6.66 -4.00 -7.30
CA LYS A 62 -5.67 -4.95 -7.82
C LYS A 62 -6.23 -5.86 -8.92
N ARG A 63 -7.47 -6.35 -8.76
CA ARG A 63 -8.14 -7.15 -9.80
C ARG A 63 -8.39 -6.32 -11.07
N ARG A 64 -8.86 -5.08 -10.93
CA ARG A 64 -9.07 -4.17 -12.06
C ARG A 64 -7.77 -3.92 -12.81
N ASP A 65 -6.67 -3.68 -12.10
CA ASP A 65 -5.38 -3.40 -12.72
C ASP A 65 -4.86 -4.63 -13.49
N ILE A 66 -5.00 -5.84 -12.95
CA ILE A 66 -4.67 -7.08 -13.67
C ILE A 66 -5.52 -7.25 -14.94
N LEU A 67 -6.83 -6.99 -14.87
CA LEU A 67 -7.70 -7.06 -16.04
C LEU A 67 -7.29 -6.04 -17.11
N ARG A 68 -6.97 -4.81 -16.71
CA ARG A 68 -6.47 -3.76 -17.61
C ARG A 68 -5.15 -4.14 -18.25
N SER A 69 -4.20 -4.68 -17.49
CA SER A 69 -2.93 -5.16 -18.05
C SER A 69 -3.13 -6.27 -19.08
N LYS A 70 -4.03 -7.23 -18.80
CA LYS A 70 -4.36 -8.29 -19.76
C LYS A 70 -5.04 -7.74 -21.02
N HIS A 71 -5.95 -6.79 -20.87
CA HIS A 71 -6.61 -6.16 -21.99
C HIS A 71 -5.63 -5.35 -22.85
N ALA A 72 -4.76 -4.56 -22.22
CA ALA A 72 -3.71 -3.81 -22.90
C ALA A 72 -2.78 -4.73 -23.70
N ALA A 73 -2.37 -5.87 -23.13
CA ALA A 73 -1.56 -6.85 -23.85
C ALA A 73 -2.27 -7.39 -25.11
N LYS A 74 -3.56 -7.75 -25.00
CA LYS A 74 -4.36 -8.20 -26.15
C LYS A 74 -4.50 -7.13 -27.22
N VAL A 75 -4.70 -5.87 -26.83
CA VAL A 75 -4.79 -4.75 -27.78
C VAL A 75 -3.48 -4.56 -28.52
N VAL A 76 -2.33 -4.64 -27.83
CA VAL A 76 -1.00 -4.56 -28.43
C VAL A 76 -0.78 -5.70 -29.43
N GLU A 77 -1.14 -6.93 -29.07
CA GLU A 77 -1.04 -8.08 -29.99
C GLU A 77 -1.90 -7.89 -31.24
N ALA A 78 -3.17 -7.49 -31.09
CA ALA A 78 -4.07 -7.29 -32.22
C ALA A 78 -3.66 -6.12 -33.13
N LEU A 79 -3.02 -5.08 -32.59
CA LEU A 79 -2.40 -4.02 -33.39
C LEU A 79 -1.21 -4.55 -34.21
N ASN A 80 -0.39 -5.43 -33.62
CA ASN A 80 0.78 -5.99 -34.31
C ASN A 80 0.40 -6.94 -35.45
N VAL A 81 -0.74 -7.62 -35.35
CA VAL A 81 -1.26 -8.52 -36.40
C VAL A 81 -2.17 -7.75 -37.39
N GLU A 82 -2.24 -6.42 -37.28
CA GLU A 82 -3.08 -5.53 -38.09
C GLU A 82 -4.60 -5.86 -38.05
N GLU A 83 -5.03 -6.68 -37.09
CA GLU A 83 -6.45 -6.98 -36.85
C GLU A 83 -7.18 -5.76 -36.26
N LEU A 84 -6.44 -4.87 -35.60
CA LEU A 84 -6.92 -3.60 -35.06
C LEU A 84 -6.18 -2.43 -35.73
N ALA A 85 -6.92 -1.40 -36.14
CA ALA A 85 -6.36 -0.14 -36.62
C ALA A 85 -6.15 0.82 -35.44
N SER A 86 -5.03 1.54 -35.39
CA SER A 86 -4.79 2.53 -34.34
C SER A 86 -5.55 3.83 -34.64
N GLY A 87 -6.48 4.23 -33.77
CA GLY A 87 -7.16 5.53 -33.82
C GLY A 87 -7.64 5.96 -32.44
N GLN A 88 -7.62 7.26 -32.14
CA GLN A 88 -8.16 7.80 -30.88
C GLN A 88 -9.65 8.14 -31.03
N GLY A 89 -10.51 7.47 -30.25
CA GLY A 89 -11.92 7.80 -30.11
C GLY A 89 -12.21 8.52 -28.79
N LEU A 90 -13.30 9.31 -28.77
CA LEU A 90 -13.76 10.15 -27.64
C LEU A 90 -14.05 9.38 -26.32
N ASN A 91 -13.98 8.05 -26.32
CA ASN A 91 -14.28 7.18 -25.18
C ASN A 91 -13.04 6.45 -24.61
N GLN A 92 -11.82 6.95 -24.86
CA GLN A 92 -10.67 6.48 -24.08
C GLN A 92 -10.91 6.83 -22.61
N GLU A 93 -10.64 5.87 -21.70
CA GLU A 93 -10.77 6.08 -20.26
C GLU A 93 -9.92 7.30 -19.85
N THR A 94 -10.56 8.45 -19.68
CA THR A 94 -9.96 9.56 -18.94
C THR A 94 -9.84 9.07 -17.51
N ASN A 95 -8.66 8.59 -17.14
CA ASN A 95 -8.31 8.30 -15.76
C ASN A 95 -8.93 9.36 -14.85
N LEU A 96 -9.63 8.92 -13.79
CA LEU A 96 -10.07 9.79 -12.69
C LEU A 96 -8.98 10.84 -12.45
N LYS A 97 -9.36 12.13 -12.56
CA LYS A 97 -8.44 13.25 -12.36
C LYS A 97 -7.54 12.98 -11.15
N ARG A 98 -6.24 13.22 -11.32
CA ARG A 98 -5.25 13.01 -10.27
C ARG A 98 -5.70 13.78 -9.01
N PRO A 99 -5.49 13.24 -7.80
CA PRO A 99 -5.83 13.92 -6.54
C PRO A 99 -5.23 15.33 -6.37
N GLY A 100 -4.29 15.74 -7.22
CA GLY A 100 -3.73 17.09 -7.26
C GLY A 100 -4.61 18.17 -7.90
N ASP A 101 -5.67 17.80 -8.62
CA ASP A 101 -6.59 18.75 -9.30
C ASP A 101 -7.73 19.25 -8.40
N ILE A 102 -7.81 18.77 -7.15
CA ILE A 102 -8.81 19.17 -6.14
C ILE A 102 -8.17 20.02 -5.04
N ARG A 103 -7.21 20.88 -5.40
CA ARG A 103 -6.74 21.91 -4.47
C ARG A 103 -7.84 22.95 -4.32
N TRP A 104 -8.54 22.89 -3.20
CA TRP A 104 -9.29 24.02 -2.68
C TRP A 104 -8.28 25.12 -2.34
N GLY A 105 -8.19 26.09 -3.23
CA GLY A 105 -7.69 27.43 -2.98
C GLY A 105 -8.81 28.42 -3.25
#